data_AF-A0A1D9PX37-F1
#
_entry.id   AF-A0A1D9PX37-F1
#
_cell.length_a   1.000
_cell.length_b   1.000
_cell.length_c   1.000
_cell.angle_alpha   90.00
_cell.angle_beta   90.00
_cell.angle_gamma   90.00
#
_symmetry.space_group_name_H-M   'P 1'
#
loop_
_entity.id
_entity.type
_entity.pdbx_description
1 polymer ?
#
loop_
_entity_poly.entity_id
_entity_poly.type
_entity_poly.pdbx_seq_one_letter_code
_entity_poly.pdbx_strand_id
1 'polypeptide(L)'
;MSLSLSPGLYTQAARLPRELLTVCSITIATRSFSVLHRPTPNYPGHVPLTSIERSGLAVGSAIMAFFNPYRADLIAACGEATATPYFIYRLRDAMLSSPTGRRILRDRPRISSKTLSMQHLRTLPTNAVGRCYADWLDREGVSPDTRDSVKYIDDEECAYVMQRYRECHDFYHAITGLPIVREGEVALKAFEFANTLLPMTGLSMFAVMSLKPAERRRFFTIYAPWALTNGLKADELINVYWEEQLERSVEELREELGIEKPLDLREIRRAEKERKKAQKAT
;
A
#
# COMPACT_ATOMS: atom_id res chain seq x y z
N MET A 1 -17.33 -95.05 25.80
CA MET A 1 -18.36 -94.60 24.85
C MET A 1 -19.15 -93.51 25.55
N SER A 2 -19.25 -92.26 25.13
CA SER A 2 -18.68 -91.49 24.04
C SER A 2 -18.88 -90.03 24.45
N LEU A 3 -17.84 -89.22 24.37
CA LEU A 3 -17.89 -87.77 24.57
C LEU A 3 -18.73 -87.12 23.46
N SER A 4 -19.54 -86.10 23.79
CA SER A 4 -19.72 -84.97 22.88
C SER A 4 -20.29 -83.75 23.61
N LEU A 5 -19.42 -82.77 23.78
CA LEU A 5 -19.74 -81.38 24.09
C LEU A 5 -20.61 -80.78 22.97
N SER A 6 -21.53 -79.90 23.35
CA SER A 6 -22.29 -79.05 22.42
C SER A 6 -21.39 -77.87 22.00
N PRO A 7 -21.20 -77.58 20.70
CA PRO A 7 -20.36 -76.48 20.27
C PRO A 7 -21.15 -75.17 20.30
N GLY A 8 -20.71 -74.26 21.18
CA GLY A 8 -21.07 -72.86 21.12
C GLY A 8 -20.30 -72.10 20.03
N LEU A 9 -20.93 -71.01 19.60
CA LEU A 9 -20.34 -69.85 18.91
C LEU A 9 -19.92 -70.06 17.44
N TYR A 10 -20.91 -69.96 16.56
CA TYR A 10 -20.70 -69.46 15.20
C TYR A 10 -20.24 -67.99 15.28
N THR A 11 -19.01 -67.74 14.85
CA THR A 11 -18.46 -66.41 14.59
C THR A 11 -19.17 -65.81 13.37
N GLN A 12 -20.24 -65.05 13.58
CA GLN A 12 -20.84 -64.26 12.51
C GLN A 12 -20.06 -62.96 12.38
N ALA A 13 -19.05 -62.96 11.51
CA ALA A 13 -18.38 -61.73 11.09
C ALA A 13 -19.43 -60.80 10.46
N ALA A 14 -19.87 -59.78 11.21
CA ALA A 14 -20.76 -58.75 10.73
C ALA A 14 -20.06 -58.00 9.58
N ARG A 15 -20.44 -58.32 8.34
CA ARG A 15 -20.09 -57.50 7.18
C ARG A 15 -20.85 -56.19 7.33
N LEU A 16 -20.13 -55.11 7.60
CA LEU A 16 -20.66 -53.75 7.54
C LEU A 16 -21.38 -53.55 6.18
N PRO A 17 -22.60 -53.00 6.17
CA PRO A 17 -23.35 -52.81 4.94
C PRO A 17 -22.57 -51.88 4.02
N ARG A 18 -22.38 -52.31 2.76
CA ARG A 18 -21.64 -51.57 1.72
C ARG A 18 -22.10 -50.11 1.56
N GLU A 19 -23.34 -49.82 1.92
CA GLU A 19 -23.92 -48.47 1.87
C GLU A 19 -23.24 -47.49 2.85
N LEU A 20 -22.77 -47.94 4.03
CA LEU A 20 -22.03 -47.09 4.95
C LEU A 20 -20.65 -46.70 4.42
N LEU A 21 -20.02 -47.56 3.59
CA LEU A 21 -18.76 -47.24 2.92
C LEU A 21 -18.96 -46.25 1.75
N THR A 22 -20.13 -46.28 1.12
CA THR A 22 -20.49 -45.33 0.05
C THR A 22 -20.77 -43.93 0.61
N VAL A 23 -21.33 -43.82 1.82
CA VAL A 23 -21.57 -42.52 2.47
C VAL A 23 -20.26 -41.85 2.96
N CYS A 24 -19.23 -42.63 3.30
CA CYS A 24 -17.89 -42.08 3.60
C CYS A 24 -17.09 -41.65 2.35
N SER A 25 -17.63 -41.83 1.14
CA SER A 25 -17.02 -41.40 -0.11
C SER A 25 -17.56 -40.05 -0.59
N ILE A 26 -17.93 -39.14 0.32
CA ILE A 26 -17.94 -37.71 0.00
C ILE A 26 -16.47 -37.33 -0.20
N THR A 27 -15.99 -37.56 -1.41
CA THR A 27 -14.78 -36.94 -1.90
C THR A 27 -15.06 -35.46 -1.86
N ILE A 28 -14.61 -34.77 -0.81
CA ILE A 28 -14.39 -33.33 -0.89
C ILE A 28 -13.31 -33.20 -1.95
N ALA A 29 -13.71 -33.16 -3.22
CA ALA A 29 -12.85 -32.77 -4.30
C ALA A 29 -12.60 -31.28 -4.12
N THR A 30 -11.78 -30.91 -3.14
CA THR A 30 -11.15 -29.60 -3.11
C THR A 30 -10.27 -29.56 -4.35
N ARG A 31 -10.81 -29.01 -5.43
CA ARG A 31 -10.02 -28.79 -6.65
C ARG A 31 -8.84 -27.89 -6.24
N SER A 32 -7.62 -28.38 -6.44
CA SER A 32 -6.42 -27.62 -6.10
C SER A 32 -6.43 -26.27 -6.83
N PHE A 33 -6.11 -25.21 -6.11
CA PHE A 33 -6.07 -23.87 -6.68
C PHE A 33 -5.10 -23.83 -7.87
N SER A 34 -5.63 -23.49 -9.03
CA SER A 34 -4.90 -23.35 -10.29
C SER A 34 -5.51 -22.25 -11.14
N VAL A 35 -4.85 -21.90 -12.25
CA VAL A 35 -5.36 -20.91 -13.21
C VAL A 35 -6.76 -21.28 -13.73
N LEU A 36 -7.01 -22.58 -13.95
CA LEU A 36 -8.28 -23.10 -14.46
C LEU A 36 -9.33 -23.30 -13.34
N HIS A 37 -8.90 -23.35 -12.08
CA HIS A 37 -9.75 -23.55 -10.91
C HIS A 37 -9.37 -22.55 -9.83
N ARG A 38 -9.81 -21.31 -10.02
CA ARG A 38 -9.61 -20.21 -9.08
C ARG A 38 -10.70 -20.24 -8.00
N PRO A 39 -10.35 -20.10 -6.70
CA PRO A 39 -11.34 -20.00 -5.64
C PRO A 39 -12.19 -18.74 -5.81
N THR A 40 -13.36 -18.74 -5.18
CA THR A 40 -14.21 -17.56 -5.13
C THR A 40 -13.50 -16.39 -4.43
N PRO A 41 -13.74 -15.14 -4.86
CA PRO A 41 -13.28 -13.94 -4.15
C PRO A 41 -13.66 -13.98 -2.66
N ASN A 42 -12.78 -13.52 -1.77
CA ASN A 42 -13.06 -13.44 -0.33
C ASN A 42 -13.97 -12.25 0.01
N TYR A 43 -13.94 -11.22 -0.84
CA TYR A 43 -14.77 -10.01 -0.76
C TYR A 43 -14.97 -9.44 -2.19
N PRO A 44 -15.93 -8.51 -2.40
CA PRO A 44 -16.18 -7.93 -3.72
C PRO A 44 -14.93 -7.28 -4.34
N GLY A 45 -14.58 -7.67 -5.56
CA GLY A 45 -13.39 -7.17 -6.28
C GLY A 45 -12.09 -7.91 -5.97
N HIS A 46 -12.07 -8.84 -5.00
CA HIS A 46 -10.92 -9.69 -4.73
C HIS A 46 -10.62 -10.65 -5.88
N VAL A 47 -9.34 -10.79 -6.22
CA VAL A 47 -8.79 -11.63 -7.27
C VAL A 47 -7.73 -12.53 -6.64
N PRO A 48 -8.08 -13.75 -6.22
CA PRO A 48 -7.14 -14.65 -5.53
C PRO A 48 -6.01 -15.06 -6.47
N LEU A 49 -4.76 -15.05 -5.99
CA LEU A 49 -3.57 -15.42 -6.75
C LEU A 49 -2.82 -16.57 -6.08
N THR A 50 -2.38 -17.54 -6.88
CA THR A 50 -1.41 -18.54 -6.44
C THR A 50 -0.07 -17.88 -6.12
N SER A 51 0.79 -18.54 -5.34
CA SER A 51 2.13 -18.01 -5.02
C SER A 51 2.98 -17.75 -6.27
N ILE A 52 2.81 -18.57 -7.31
CA ILE A 52 3.51 -18.40 -8.60
C ILE A 52 2.96 -17.19 -9.35
N GLU A 53 1.63 -17.07 -9.50
CA GLU A 53 1.01 -15.91 -10.15
C GLU A 53 1.36 -14.61 -9.44
N ARG A 54 1.34 -14.62 -8.11
CA ARG A 54 1.72 -13.47 -7.28
C ARG A 54 3.18 -13.08 -7.47
N SER A 55 4.09 -14.05 -7.48
CA SER A 55 5.52 -13.79 -7.72
C SER A 55 5.76 -13.24 -9.13
N GLY A 56 5.10 -13.84 -10.13
CA GLY A 56 5.14 -13.35 -11.51
C GLY A 56 4.58 -11.93 -11.64
N LEU A 57 3.47 -11.63 -10.95
CA LEU A 57 2.87 -10.31 -10.91
C LEU A 57 3.83 -9.30 -10.25
N ALA A 58 4.44 -9.64 -9.11
CA ALA A 58 5.40 -8.77 -8.42
C ALA A 58 6.60 -8.43 -9.33
N VAL A 59 7.24 -9.43 -9.93
CA VAL A 59 8.43 -9.25 -10.78
C VAL A 59 8.07 -8.52 -12.07
N GLY A 60 7.02 -8.97 -12.78
CA GLY A 60 6.59 -8.39 -14.04
C GLY A 60 6.15 -6.93 -13.89
N SER A 61 5.36 -6.64 -12.86
CA SER A 61 4.91 -5.27 -12.59
C SER A 61 6.08 -4.36 -12.16
N ALA A 62 7.02 -4.83 -11.33
CA ALA A 62 8.19 -4.06 -10.94
C ALA A 62 9.08 -3.68 -12.14
N ILE A 63 9.39 -4.66 -13.00
CA ILE A 63 10.22 -4.43 -14.20
C ILE A 63 9.52 -3.45 -15.14
N MET A 64 8.24 -3.68 -15.43
CA MET A 64 7.50 -2.85 -16.37
C MET A 64 7.24 -1.44 -15.83
N ALA A 65 6.97 -1.27 -14.53
CA ALA A 65 6.85 0.03 -13.88
C ALA A 65 8.17 0.81 -13.87
N PHE A 66 9.31 0.12 -13.75
CA PHE A 66 10.63 0.76 -13.85
C PHE A 66 10.86 1.39 -15.24
N PHE A 67 10.48 0.70 -16.32
CA PHE A 67 10.59 1.23 -17.67
C PHE A 67 9.49 2.24 -18.03
N ASN A 68 8.28 2.06 -17.49
CA ASN A 68 7.14 2.95 -17.71
C ASN A 68 6.50 3.38 -16.38
N PRO A 69 7.05 4.41 -15.71
CA PRO A 69 6.58 4.86 -14.40
C PRO A 69 5.20 5.53 -14.43
N TYR A 70 4.65 5.85 -15.62
CA TYR A 70 3.31 6.41 -15.75
C TYR A 70 2.20 5.34 -15.67
N ARG A 71 2.57 4.06 -15.59
CA ARG A 71 1.65 2.94 -15.37
C ARG A 71 1.39 2.75 -13.88
N ALA A 72 0.56 3.62 -13.31
CA ALA A 72 0.16 3.57 -11.90
C ALA A 72 -0.46 2.22 -11.51
N ASP A 73 -1.14 1.57 -12.44
CA ASP A 73 -1.71 0.22 -12.30
C ASP A 73 -0.64 -0.85 -11.98
N LEU A 74 0.54 -0.73 -12.59
CA LEU A 74 1.66 -1.65 -12.34
C LEU A 74 2.32 -1.38 -10.99
N ILE A 75 2.42 -0.12 -10.57
CA ILE A 75 2.92 0.24 -9.24
C ILE A 75 1.96 -0.29 -8.16
N ALA A 76 0.66 -0.15 -8.38
CA ALA A 76 -0.38 -0.71 -7.54
C ALA A 76 -0.28 -2.24 -7.44
N ALA A 77 -0.19 -2.93 -8.58
CA ALA A 77 -0.03 -4.38 -8.63
C ALA A 77 1.25 -4.85 -7.91
N CYS A 78 2.38 -4.15 -8.11
CA CYS A 78 3.63 -4.43 -7.42
C CYS A 78 3.47 -4.25 -5.90
N GLY A 79 2.78 -3.19 -5.47
CA GLY A 79 2.45 -2.91 -4.08
C GLY A 79 1.68 -4.07 -3.42
N GLU A 80 0.60 -4.54 -4.05
CA GLU A 80 -0.20 -5.64 -3.51
C GLU A 80 0.55 -6.96 -3.50
N ALA A 81 1.23 -7.28 -4.60
CA ALA A 81 1.92 -8.55 -4.76
C ALA A 81 3.11 -8.70 -3.79
N THR A 82 3.74 -7.59 -3.40
CA THR A 82 4.87 -7.58 -2.46
C THR A 82 4.49 -7.35 -1.00
N ALA A 83 3.26 -6.86 -0.72
CA ALA A 83 2.82 -6.61 0.65
C ALA A 83 2.46 -7.89 1.42
N THR A 84 2.02 -8.93 0.72
CA THR A 84 1.74 -10.26 1.28
C THR A 84 2.97 -11.17 1.20
N PRO A 85 3.23 -12.05 2.19
CA PRO A 85 2.34 -12.41 3.30
C PRO A 85 2.67 -11.72 4.63
N TYR A 86 3.63 -10.79 4.71
CA TYR A 86 4.11 -10.27 6.00
C TYR A 86 3.83 -8.77 6.21
N PHE A 87 4.16 -7.94 5.22
CA PHE A 87 4.26 -6.49 5.43
C PHE A 87 2.90 -5.81 5.60
N ILE A 88 1.86 -6.31 4.93
CA ILE A 88 0.52 -5.75 5.12
C ILE A 88 -0.03 -5.99 6.52
N TYR A 89 0.27 -7.15 7.11
CA TYR A 89 -0.15 -7.47 8.48
C TYR A 89 0.59 -6.61 9.50
N ARG A 90 1.89 -6.35 9.30
CA ARG A 90 2.62 -5.36 10.12
C ARG A 90 1.92 -4.00 10.11
N LEU A 91 1.54 -3.51 8.93
CA LEU A 91 0.91 -2.21 8.78
C LEU A 91 -0.49 -2.16 9.42
N ARG A 92 -1.26 -3.24 9.30
CA ARG A 92 -2.54 -3.42 10.02
C ARG A 92 -2.34 -3.44 11.53
N ASP A 93 -1.36 -4.19 12.03
CA ASP A 93 -1.10 -4.35 13.46
C ASP A 93 -0.61 -3.02 14.08
N ALA A 94 0.17 -2.25 13.32
CA ALA A 94 0.48 -0.86 13.59
C ALA A 94 -0.78 -0.02 13.83
N MET A 95 -1.78 -0.12 12.94
CA MET A 95 -3.08 0.54 13.12
C MET A 95 -3.86 0.04 14.33
N LEU A 96 -3.84 -1.27 14.60
CA LEU A 96 -4.50 -1.85 15.77
C LEU A 96 -3.86 -1.38 17.09
N SER A 97 -2.57 -1.06 17.09
CA SER A 97 -1.87 -0.53 18.27
C SER A 97 -2.27 0.93 18.59
N SER A 98 -2.66 1.71 17.59
CA SER A 98 -3.08 3.11 17.73
C SER A 98 -4.58 3.26 18.04
N PRO A 99 -4.99 4.07 19.03
CA PRO A 99 -6.41 4.42 19.23
C PRO A 99 -7.07 5.00 17.98
N THR A 100 -6.37 5.88 17.27
CA THR A 100 -6.86 6.48 16.01
C THR A 100 -6.87 5.44 14.89
N GLY A 101 -5.83 4.61 14.77
CA GLY A 101 -5.78 3.52 13.81
C GLY A 101 -6.95 2.53 13.96
N ARG A 102 -7.30 2.15 15.20
CA ARG A 102 -8.48 1.31 15.48
C ARG A 102 -9.80 1.97 15.09
N ARG A 103 -9.93 3.30 15.25
CA ARG A 103 -11.10 4.05 14.78
C ARG A 103 -11.19 3.98 13.25
N ILE A 104 -10.08 4.24 12.56
CA ILE A 104 -10.01 4.18 11.10
C ILE A 104 -10.38 2.78 10.57
N LEU A 105 -9.85 1.70 11.17
CA LEU A 105 -10.18 0.32 10.76
C LEU A 105 -11.66 -0.03 10.94
N ARG A 106 -12.32 0.58 11.93
CA ARG A 106 -13.76 0.42 12.19
C ARG A 106 -14.59 1.25 11.22
N ASP A 107 -14.29 2.54 11.10
CA ASP A 107 -15.11 3.51 10.36
C ASP A 107 -14.93 3.36 8.84
N ARG A 108 -13.78 2.80 8.44
CA ARG A 108 -13.35 2.57 7.06
C ARG A 108 -13.56 3.77 6.10
N PRO A 109 -13.18 5.00 6.49
CA PRO A 109 -13.34 6.17 5.63
C PRO A 109 -12.55 6.03 4.33
N ARG A 110 -13.06 6.65 3.27
CA ARG A 110 -12.46 6.68 1.91
C ARG A 110 -12.15 8.11 1.51
N ILE A 111 -11.01 8.30 0.85
CA ILE A 111 -10.54 9.61 0.40
C ILE A 111 -10.77 9.68 -1.12
N SER A 112 -11.74 10.51 -1.51
CA SER A 112 -12.14 10.73 -2.91
C SER A 112 -12.82 12.10 -3.02
N SER A 113 -13.04 12.61 -4.22
CA SER A 113 -13.81 13.86 -4.42
C SER A 113 -15.27 13.76 -3.97
N LYS A 114 -15.80 12.54 -3.82
CA LYS A 114 -17.15 12.29 -3.31
C LYS A 114 -17.27 12.48 -1.80
N THR A 115 -16.18 12.21 -1.08
CA THR A 115 -16.12 12.27 0.39
C THR A 115 -15.42 13.54 0.88
N LEU A 116 -14.56 14.13 0.05
CA LEU A 116 -13.83 15.37 0.32
C LEU A 116 -14.20 16.44 -0.70
N SER A 117 -14.87 17.50 -0.24
CA SER A 117 -15.24 18.63 -1.10
C SER A 117 -14.02 19.48 -1.45
N MET A 118 -13.43 19.25 -2.62
CA MET A 118 -12.28 20.02 -3.10
C MET A 118 -12.58 21.52 -3.22
N GLN A 119 -13.84 21.90 -3.49
CA GLN A 119 -14.23 23.31 -3.50
C GLN A 119 -14.12 23.92 -2.10
N HIS A 120 -14.61 23.21 -1.08
CA HIS A 120 -14.50 23.66 0.30
C HIS A 120 -13.04 23.76 0.76
N LEU A 121 -12.21 22.76 0.46
CA LEU A 121 -10.79 22.77 0.85
C LEU A 121 -10.02 23.98 0.31
N ARG A 122 -10.35 24.44 -0.91
CA ARG A 122 -9.77 25.67 -1.49
C ARG A 122 -10.19 26.95 -0.77
N THR A 123 -11.31 26.94 -0.05
CA THR A 123 -11.78 28.08 0.75
C THR A 123 -11.14 28.17 2.13
N LEU A 124 -10.49 27.09 2.60
CA LEU A 124 -9.85 27.07 3.90
C LEU A 124 -8.65 28.05 3.96
N PRO A 125 -8.27 28.50 5.16
CA PRO A 125 -7.08 29.34 5.39
C PRO A 125 -5.82 28.73 4.78
N THR A 126 -4.88 29.56 4.32
CA THR A 126 -3.64 29.10 3.64
C THR A 126 -2.75 28.21 4.50
N ASN A 127 -2.86 28.30 5.83
CA ASN A 127 -2.14 27.45 6.77
C ASN A 127 -2.90 26.16 7.12
N ALA A 128 -4.11 25.93 6.59
CA ALA A 128 -4.87 24.71 6.88
C ALA A 128 -4.35 23.51 6.08
N VAL A 129 -4.38 22.31 6.66
CA VAL A 129 -3.98 21.05 6.00
C VAL A 129 -4.77 20.82 4.71
N GLY A 130 -6.09 21.01 4.75
CA GLY A 130 -6.98 20.85 3.61
C GLY A 130 -6.67 21.83 2.48
N ARG A 131 -6.34 23.09 2.83
CA ARG A 131 -5.89 24.08 1.86
C ARG A 131 -4.55 23.70 1.24
N CYS A 132 -3.59 23.30 2.06
CA CYS A 132 -2.28 22.82 1.60
C CYS A 132 -2.41 21.62 0.65
N TYR A 133 -3.33 20.70 0.93
CA TYR A 133 -3.64 19.55 0.09
C TYR A 133 -4.25 19.97 -1.26
N ALA A 134 -5.27 20.83 -1.23
CA ALA A 134 -5.91 21.32 -2.45
C ALA A 134 -4.94 22.11 -3.35
N ASP A 135 -4.15 23.01 -2.76
CA ASP A 135 -3.13 23.79 -3.49
C ASP A 135 -2.06 22.87 -4.09
N TRP A 136 -1.68 21.79 -3.41
CA TRP A 136 -0.75 20.79 -3.93
C TRP A 136 -1.35 20.02 -5.12
N LEU A 137 -2.58 19.54 -5.01
CA LEU A 137 -3.29 18.86 -6.11
C LEU A 137 -3.40 19.75 -7.34
N ASP A 138 -3.78 21.01 -7.16
CA ASP A 138 -3.91 21.99 -8.25
C ASP A 138 -2.56 22.28 -8.91
N ARG A 139 -1.48 22.35 -8.12
CA ARG A 139 -0.11 22.59 -8.61
C ARG A 139 0.44 21.40 -9.41
N GLU A 140 0.15 20.18 -8.98
CA GLU A 140 0.65 18.96 -9.63
C GLU A 140 -0.30 18.44 -10.73
N GLY A 141 -1.53 18.97 -10.80
CA GLY A 141 -2.51 18.62 -11.83
C GLY A 141 -3.07 17.21 -11.66
N VAL A 142 -3.22 16.74 -10.41
CA VAL A 142 -3.70 15.39 -10.07
C VAL A 142 -5.00 15.44 -9.27
N SER A 143 -5.68 14.30 -9.16
CA SER A 143 -6.97 14.17 -8.46
C SER A 143 -6.95 13.00 -7.48
N PRO A 144 -7.63 13.12 -6.31
CA PRO A 144 -7.78 12.02 -5.36
C PRO A 144 -8.49 10.79 -5.95
N ASP A 145 -9.25 10.95 -7.04
CA ASP A 145 -10.07 9.88 -7.63
C ASP A 145 -9.28 8.91 -8.54
N THR A 146 -7.97 9.13 -8.71
CA THR A 146 -7.14 8.37 -9.64
C THR A 146 -6.60 7.05 -9.06
N ARG A 147 -6.95 6.72 -7.81
CA ARG A 147 -6.40 5.56 -7.09
C ARG A 147 -7.15 4.27 -7.42
N ASP A 148 -6.42 3.31 -7.98
CA ASP A 148 -6.94 1.97 -8.27
C ASP A 148 -7.36 1.20 -7.01
N SER A 149 -8.50 0.52 -7.10
CA SER A 149 -8.97 -0.41 -6.07
C SER A 149 -8.01 -1.58 -5.88
N VAL A 150 -7.74 -1.96 -4.63
CA VAL A 150 -7.01 -3.19 -4.28
C VAL A 150 -7.76 -4.44 -4.74
N LYS A 151 -7.03 -5.43 -5.27
CA LYS A 151 -7.58 -6.66 -5.89
C LYS A 151 -6.92 -7.94 -5.39
N TYR A 152 -5.63 -7.93 -5.09
CA TYR A 152 -4.78 -9.11 -4.95
C TYR A 152 -4.37 -9.42 -3.50
N ILE A 153 -5.00 -8.78 -2.52
CA ILE A 153 -4.78 -9.04 -1.09
C ILE A 153 -5.93 -9.89 -0.56
N ASP A 154 -5.62 -11.06 0.02
CA ASP A 154 -6.64 -12.05 0.37
C ASP A 154 -7.50 -11.66 1.59
N ASP A 155 -6.94 -10.96 2.56
CA ASP A 155 -7.65 -10.49 3.76
C ASP A 155 -8.31 -9.12 3.53
N GLU A 156 -9.60 -9.01 3.82
CA GLU A 156 -10.40 -7.80 3.51
C GLU A 156 -9.96 -6.57 4.33
N GLU A 157 -9.57 -6.76 5.59
CA GLU A 157 -9.08 -5.65 6.41
C GLU A 157 -7.71 -5.18 5.92
N CYS A 158 -6.79 -6.09 5.63
CA CYS A 158 -5.51 -5.79 4.99
C CYS A 158 -5.70 -5.10 3.63
N ALA A 159 -6.69 -5.51 2.85
CA ALA A 159 -7.02 -4.87 1.58
C ALA A 159 -7.47 -3.42 1.80
N TYR A 160 -8.28 -3.16 2.82
CA TYR A 160 -8.64 -1.80 3.24
C TYR A 160 -7.40 -0.99 3.68
N VAL A 161 -6.50 -1.57 4.48
CA VAL A 161 -5.25 -0.90 4.91
C VAL A 161 -4.41 -0.47 3.71
N MET A 162 -4.19 -1.37 2.74
CA MET A 162 -3.46 -1.05 1.51
C MET A 162 -4.16 0.03 0.71
N GLN A 163 -5.49 -0.03 0.62
CA GLN A 163 -6.27 0.96 -0.10
C GLN A 163 -6.17 2.34 0.56
N ARG A 164 -6.29 2.42 1.88
CA ARG A 164 -6.13 3.69 2.61
C ARG A 164 -4.73 4.25 2.43
N TYR A 165 -3.69 3.40 2.53
CA TYR A 165 -2.31 3.82 2.24
C TYR A 165 -2.19 4.50 0.85
N ARG A 166 -2.82 3.94 -0.19
CA ARG A 166 -2.82 4.54 -1.55
C ARG A 166 -3.52 5.88 -1.62
N GLU A 167 -4.65 6.01 -0.94
CA GLU A 167 -5.47 7.22 -0.98
C GLU A 167 -4.85 8.35 -0.16
N CYS A 168 -4.17 8.02 0.94
CA CYS A 168 -3.43 8.98 1.75
C CYS A 168 -2.12 9.45 1.11
N HIS A 169 -1.63 8.78 0.07
CA HIS A 169 -0.33 9.08 -0.54
C HIS A 169 -0.18 10.55 -0.98
N ASP A 170 -1.24 11.15 -1.54
CA ASP A 170 -1.22 12.55 -1.95
C ASP A 170 -1.15 13.51 -0.75
N PHE A 171 -1.69 13.12 0.42
CA PHE A 171 -1.48 13.87 1.65
C PHE A 171 -0.01 13.85 2.07
N TYR A 172 0.69 12.73 1.88
CA TYR A 172 2.12 12.62 2.22
C TYR A 172 2.95 13.56 1.34
N HIS A 173 2.62 13.65 0.05
CA HIS A 173 3.20 14.67 -0.81
C HIS A 173 2.87 16.09 -0.35
N ALA A 174 1.60 16.39 -0.03
CA ALA A 174 1.18 17.73 0.36
C ALA A 174 1.87 18.20 1.65
N ILE A 175 1.91 17.37 2.69
CA ILE A 175 2.56 17.74 3.97
C ILE A 175 4.08 17.90 3.80
N THR A 176 4.72 17.10 2.95
CA THR A 176 6.17 17.21 2.72
C THR A 176 6.53 18.23 1.62
N GLY A 177 5.55 18.67 0.83
CA GLY A 177 5.76 19.55 -0.32
C GLY A 177 6.57 18.92 -1.46
N LEU A 178 6.78 17.60 -1.46
CA LEU A 178 7.48 16.92 -2.54
C LEU A 178 6.59 16.86 -3.80
N PRO A 179 7.11 17.22 -4.98
CA PRO A 179 6.34 17.16 -6.23
C PRO A 179 6.31 15.75 -6.83
N ILE A 180 5.42 15.53 -7.81
CA ILE A 180 5.28 14.23 -8.51
C ILE A 180 6.32 14.01 -9.62
N VAL A 181 7.32 14.89 -9.74
CA VAL A 181 8.44 14.65 -10.64
C VAL A 181 9.24 13.47 -10.11
N ARG A 182 9.87 12.68 -10.99
CA ARG A 182 10.58 11.45 -10.61
C ARG A 182 11.51 11.57 -9.39
N GLU A 183 12.25 12.67 -9.27
CA GLU A 183 13.14 12.93 -8.12
C GLU A 183 12.35 13.11 -6.81
N GLY A 184 11.20 13.78 -6.84
CA GLY A 184 10.32 13.98 -5.69
C GLY A 184 9.57 12.69 -5.31
N GLU A 185 9.11 11.92 -6.30
CA GLU A 185 8.53 10.58 -6.10
C GLU A 185 9.50 9.64 -5.38
N VAL A 186 10.74 9.56 -5.85
CA VAL A 186 11.76 8.68 -5.24
C VAL A 186 12.11 9.14 -3.83
N ALA A 187 12.15 10.46 -3.58
CA ALA A 187 12.32 11.02 -2.24
C ALA A 187 11.16 10.64 -1.30
N LEU A 188 9.92 10.76 -1.76
CA LEU A 188 8.77 10.40 -0.95
C LEU A 188 8.72 8.90 -0.69
N LYS A 189 9.02 8.06 -1.68
CA LYS A 189 9.07 6.59 -1.52
C LYS A 189 10.11 6.17 -0.48
N ALA A 190 11.26 6.85 -0.41
CA ALA A 190 12.24 6.61 0.65
C ALA A 190 11.69 6.95 2.05
N PHE A 191 10.93 8.04 2.17
CA PHE A 191 10.28 8.45 3.42
C PHE A 191 9.18 7.44 3.80
N GLU A 192 8.32 7.06 2.85
CA GLU A 192 7.27 6.06 3.05
C GLU A 192 7.84 4.70 3.44
N PHE A 193 8.97 4.30 2.85
CA PHE A 193 9.65 3.06 3.24
C PHE A 193 10.10 3.12 4.69
N ALA A 194 10.76 4.21 5.11
CA ALA A 194 11.18 4.39 6.49
C ALA A 194 9.99 4.41 7.49
N ASN A 195 8.85 4.98 7.10
CA ASN A 195 7.66 5.09 7.96
C ASN A 195 6.78 3.83 7.99
N THR A 196 6.62 3.14 6.87
CA THR A 196 5.63 2.03 6.73
C THR A 196 6.26 0.65 6.59
N LEU A 197 7.51 0.58 6.12
CA LEU A 197 8.23 -0.65 5.73
C LEU A 197 7.59 -1.45 4.58
N LEU A 198 6.71 -0.85 3.78
CA LEU A 198 6.14 -1.53 2.62
C LEU A 198 7.23 -1.85 1.57
N PRO A 199 7.37 -3.10 1.10
CA PRO A 199 8.49 -3.45 0.21
C PRO A 199 8.50 -2.69 -1.11
N MET A 200 7.33 -2.41 -1.70
CA MET A 200 7.23 -1.67 -2.95
C MET A 200 7.83 -0.27 -2.86
N THR A 201 7.69 0.42 -1.72
CA THR A 201 8.28 1.76 -1.58
C THR A 201 9.80 1.68 -1.55
N GLY A 202 10.36 0.66 -0.91
CA GLY A 202 11.79 0.35 -0.96
C GLY A 202 12.28 -0.03 -2.36
N LEU A 203 11.54 -0.90 -3.08
CA LEU A 203 11.84 -1.27 -4.47
C LEU A 203 11.75 -0.06 -5.42
N SER A 204 10.83 0.86 -5.18
CA SER A 204 10.67 2.07 -5.99
C SER A 204 11.89 2.98 -5.92
N MET A 205 12.70 2.90 -4.84
CA MET A 205 13.93 3.68 -4.73
C MET A 205 14.95 3.34 -5.82
N PHE A 206 14.89 2.14 -6.42
CA PHE A 206 15.76 1.79 -7.56
C PHE A 206 15.57 2.73 -8.77
N ALA A 207 14.44 3.43 -8.86
CA ALA A 207 14.23 4.47 -9.87
C ALA A 207 15.26 5.63 -9.77
N VAL A 208 15.99 5.77 -8.65
CA VAL A 208 17.15 6.67 -8.51
C VAL A 208 18.21 6.42 -9.58
N MET A 209 18.33 5.19 -10.09
CA MET A 209 19.29 4.82 -11.13
C MET A 209 18.95 5.47 -12.48
N SER A 210 17.69 5.85 -12.70
CA SER A 210 17.23 6.51 -13.91
C SER A 210 17.29 8.04 -13.86
N LEU A 211 17.74 8.62 -12.74
CA LEU A 211 17.85 10.07 -12.54
C LEU A 211 19.10 10.64 -13.22
N LYS A 212 19.04 11.93 -13.58
CA LYS A 212 20.22 12.64 -14.09
C LYS A 212 21.29 12.76 -12.99
N PRO A 213 22.59 12.89 -13.32
CA PRO A 213 23.66 12.98 -12.31
C PRO A 213 23.44 14.07 -11.24
N ALA A 214 22.91 15.23 -11.63
CA ALA A 214 22.60 16.31 -10.70
C ALA A 214 21.43 15.97 -9.76
N GLU A 215 20.37 15.35 -10.28
CA GLU A 215 19.20 14.88 -9.51
C GLU A 215 19.62 13.77 -8.54
N ARG A 216 20.41 12.80 -9.00
CA ARG A 216 20.95 11.73 -8.17
C ARG A 216 21.84 12.27 -7.05
N ARG A 217 22.70 13.26 -7.34
CA ARG A 217 23.52 13.91 -6.30
C ARG A 217 22.64 14.55 -5.24
N ARG A 218 21.65 15.37 -5.62
CA ARG A 218 20.72 16.00 -4.66
C ARG A 218 19.94 14.99 -3.84
N PHE A 219 19.47 13.91 -4.48
CA PHE A 219 18.81 12.82 -3.78
C PHE A 219 19.69 12.30 -2.64
N PHE A 220 20.92 11.89 -2.91
CA PHE A 220 21.79 11.34 -1.87
C PHE A 220 22.29 12.37 -0.84
N THR A 221 22.38 13.65 -1.19
CA THR A 221 22.88 14.68 -0.26
C THR A 221 21.80 15.34 0.59
N ILE A 222 20.57 15.43 0.09
CA ILE A 222 19.47 16.18 0.72
C ILE A 222 18.33 15.23 1.07
N TYR A 223 17.74 14.60 0.05
CA TYR A 223 16.45 13.93 0.19
C TYR A 223 16.53 12.56 0.86
N ALA A 224 17.55 11.75 0.59
CA ALA A 224 17.70 10.45 1.22
C ALA A 224 18.01 10.55 2.73
N PRO A 225 18.95 11.41 3.19
CA PRO A 225 19.13 11.65 4.62
C PRO A 225 17.86 12.18 5.29
N TRP A 226 17.22 13.19 4.67
CA TRP A 226 15.96 13.75 5.17
C TRP A 226 14.88 12.68 5.30
N ALA A 227 14.68 11.87 4.25
CA ALA A 227 13.63 10.86 4.18
C ALA A 227 13.81 9.78 5.23
N LEU A 228 15.04 9.32 5.47
CA LEU A 228 15.34 8.32 6.49
C LEU A 228 15.15 8.90 7.90
N THR A 229 15.69 10.09 8.18
CA THR A 229 15.54 10.71 9.51
C THR A 229 14.08 11.02 9.82
N ASN A 230 13.35 11.62 8.89
CA ASN A 230 11.95 11.99 9.10
C ASN A 230 11.05 10.76 9.10
N GLY A 231 11.24 9.81 8.18
CA GLY A 231 10.39 8.63 8.11
C GLY A 231 10.52 7.73 9.34
N LEU A 232 11.71 7.64 9.95
CA LEU A 232 11.94 6.89 11.19
C LEU A 232 11.48 7.63 12.46
N LYS A 233 11.56 8.96 12.47
CA LYS A 233 11.15 9.80 13.62
C LYS A 233 9.65 10.05 13.63
N ALA A 234 9.03 10.13 12.46
CA ALA A 234 7.64 10.51 12.34
C ALA A 234 6.71 9.43 12.84
N ASP A 235 5.59 9.86 13.39
CA ASP A 235 4.48 8.96 13.67
C ASP A 235 4.04 8.24 12.38
N GLU A 236 3.55 7.02 12.52
CA GLU A 236 3.11 6.23 11.37
C GLU A 236 1.92 6.90 10.70
N LEU A 237 2.12 7.41 9.48
CA LEU A 237 1.14 8.25 8.78
C LEU A 237 -0.16 7.52 8.43
N ILE A 238 -0.13 6.19 8.41
CA ILE A 238 -1.32 5.37 8.22
C ILE A 238 -2.35 5.56 9.35
N ASN A 239 -1.89 5.98 10.53
CA ASN A 239 -2.72 6.25 11.71
C ASN A 239 -3.32 7.65 11.75
N VAL A 240 -2.98 8.51 10.77
CA VAL A 240 -3.55 9.86 10.69
C VAL A 240 -4.96 9.78 10.12
N TYR A 241 -5.92 10.30 10.88
CA TYR A 241 -7.30 10.45 10.42
C TYR A 241 -7.43 11.75 9.63
N TRP A 242 -6.89 11.78 8.41
CA TRP A 242 -6.75 12.96 7.54
C TRP A 242 -8.02 13.80 7.41
N GLU A 243 -9.17 13.13 7.33
CA GLU A 243 -10.49 13.73 7.21
C GLU A 243 -10.84 14.64 8.40
N GLU A 244 -10.31 14.35 9.60
CA GLU A 244 -10.47 15.17 10.82
C GLU A 244 -9.40 16.27 10.95
N GLN A 245 -8.33 16.22 10.15
CA GLN A 245 -7.20 17.15 10.24
C GLN A 245 -7.30 18.34 9.28
N LEU A 246 -8.27 18.35 8.36
CA LEU A 246 -8.31 19.26 7.21
C LEU A 246 -8.33 20.75 7.60
N GLU A 247 -8.99 21.11 8.69
CA GLU A 247 -9.09 22.50 9.14
C GLU A 247 -7.93 22.92 10.07
N ARG A 248 -7.14 21.97 10.57
CA ARG A 248 -6.02 22.26 11.47
C ARG A 248 -4.87 22.93 10.74
N SER A 249 -4.03 23.62 11.50
CA SER A 249 -2.77 24.18 11.01
C SER A 249 -1.84 23.07 10.51
N VAL A 250 -1.32 23.22 9.30
CA VAL A 250 -0.39 22.26 8.69
C VAL A 250 0.96 22.25 9.40
N GLU A 251 1.39 23.38 9.96
CA GLU A 251 2.59 23.47 10.77
C GLU A 251 2.45 22.72 12.10
N GLU A 252 1.31 22.87 12.79
CA GLU A 252 1.04 22.15 14.04
C GLU A 252 0.96 20.64 13.80
N LEU A 253 0.30 20.22 12.71
CA LEU A 253 0.23 18.80 12.37
C LEU A 253 1.62 18.23 12.04
N ARG A 254 2.47 18.98 11.33
CA ARG A 254 3.85 18.57 11.05
C ARG A 254 4.66 18.40 12.32
N GLU A 255 4.54 19.33 13.26
CA GLU A 255 5.24 19.27 14.55
C GLU A 255 4.78 18.05 15.37
N GLU A 256 3.46 17.83 15.46
CA GLU A 256 2.86 16.67 16.13
C GLU A 256 3.36 15.35 15.54
N LEU A 257 3.38 15.26 14.21
CA LEU A 257 3.84 14.06 13.49
C LEU A 257 5.37 13.93 13.45
N GLY A 258 6.14 14.89 13.96
CA GLY A 258 7.60 14.88 13.90
C GLY A 258 8.17 15.03 12.48
N ILE A 259 7.44 15.69 11.57
CA ILE A 259 7.80 15.87 10.16
C ILE A 259 8.33 17.29 9.92
N GLU A 260 9.58 17.36 9.49
CA GLU A 260 10.20 18.58 8.97
C GLU A 260 10.09 18.61 7.45
N LYS A 261 9.76 19.78 6.88
CA LYS A 261 9.66 19.92 5.42
C LYS A 261 11.06 19.90 4.79
N PRO A 262 11.32 19.08 3.74
CA PRO A 262 12.57 19.13 3.00
C PRO A 262 12.67 20.43 2.20
N LEU A 263 13.89 20.72 1.72
CA LEU A 263 14.10 21.84 0.80
C LEU A 263 13.23 21.70 -0.45
N ASP A 264 12.56 22.79 -0.85
CA ASP A 264 11.65 22.78 -2.00
C ASP A 264 12.41 22.43 -3.28
N LEU A 265 12.07 21.27 -3.84
CA LEU A 265 12.74 20.72 -5.00
C LEU A 265 12.57 21.59 -6.24
N ARG A 266 11.40 22.22 -6.41
CA ARG A 266 11.11 23.07 -7.56
C ARG A 266 11.89 24.38 -7.46
N GLU A 267 12.07 24.93 -6.26
CA GLU A 267 12.93 26.11 -6.02
C GLU A 267 14.40 25.82 -6.33
N ILE A 268 14.94 24.71 -5.80
CA ILE A 268 16.33 24.31 -6.09
C ILE A 268 16.55 24.13 -7.60
N ARG A 269 15.64 23.42 -8.29
CA ARG A 269 15.73 23.20 -9.74
C ARG A 269 15.64 24.51 -10.53
N ARG A 270 14.83 25.47 -10.08
CA ARG A 270 14.71 26.80 -10.70
C ARG A 270 16.02 27.58 -10.55
N ALA A 271 16.55 27.68 -9.33
CA ALA A 271 17.80 28.37 -9.04
C ALA A 271 18.99 27.78 -9.83
N GLU A 272 19.07 26.45 -9.93
CA GLU A 272 20.10 25.79 -10.74
C GLU A 272 19.99 26.13 -12.24
N LYS A 273 18.77 26.21 -12.76
CA LYS A 273 18.51 26.56 -14.16
C LYS A 273 18.89 28.01 -14.44
N GLU A 274 18.58 28.92 -13.53
CA GLU A 274 18.95 30.34 -13.61
C GLU A 274 20.47 30.51 -13.56
N ARG A 275 21.16 29.85 -12.62
CA ARG A 275 22.63 29.86 -12.54
C ARG A 275 23.28 29.36 -13.83
N LYS A 276 22.77 28.27 -14.40
CA LYS A 276 23.27 27.73 -15.69
C LYS A 276 23.02 28.67 -16.86
N LYS A 277 21.94 29.45 -16.84
CA LYS A 277 21.68 30.47 -17.87
C LYS A 277 22.65 31.65 -17.74
N ALA A 278 22.86 32.15 -16.52
CA ALA A 278 23.80 33.23 -16.25
C ALA A 278 25.23 32.87 -16.68
N GLN A 279 25.70 31.65 -16.34
CA GLN A 279 27.02 31.15 -16.74
C GLN A 279 27.22 30.97 -18.25
N LYS A 280 26.14 30.84 -19.02
CA LYS A 280 26.20 30.75 -20.49
C LYS A 280 26.11 32.12 -21.18
N ALA A 281 25.69 33.15 -20.44
CA ALA A 281 25.58 34.52 -20.91
C ALA A 281 26.85 35.33 -20.63
N THR A 282 27.76 34.80 -19.79
CA THR A 282 29.15 35.25 -19.61
C THR A 282 30.06 34.48 -20.54
#